data_AF-A0AAV2S8I7-F1
#
_entry.id   AF-A0AAV2S8I7-F1
#
_cell.length_a   1.000
_cell.length_b   1.000
_cell.length_c   1.000
_cell.angle_alpha   90.00
_cell.angle_beta   90.00
_cell.angle_gamma   90.00
#
_symmetry.space_group_name_H-M   'P 1'
#
loop_
_entity.id
_entity.type
_entity.pdbx_description
1 polymer ?
#
loop_
_entity_poly.entity_id
_entity_poly.type
_entity_poly.pdbx_seq_one_letter_code
_entity_poly.pdbx_strand_id
1 'polypeptide(L)'
;GDASLCGSLCFEMLKCCNSKLTNLRHEACAVLYLLMRSNYEFTRRQGINRVHLQVIISVSQLMGDVIGLNNSRFQESMALINNYASSDKAMTTTGFVSEVRDLTKRIRTVLVATAQMREHERDPEMLCDLQHSLAASYAATPELRTTWLQAMSKHHVKNGDLSE
;
A
#
# COMPACT_ATOMS: atom_id res chain seq x y z
N GLY A 1 7.51 14.50 -14.33
CA GLY A 1 6.94 13.14 -14.38
C GLY A 1 5.53 13.19 -13.83
N ASP A 2 4.57 12.73 -14.62
CA ASP A 2 3.16 12.70 -14.24
C ASP A 2 2.97 11.80 -12.99
N ALA A 3 2.22 12.30 -12.01
CA ALA A 3 1.94 11.58 -10.76
C ALA A 3 1.15 10.28 -11.00
N SER A 4 0.38 10.23 -12.10
CA SER A 4 -0.41 9.08 -12.52
C SER A 4 0.46 7.87 -12.87
N LEU A 5 1.57 8.10 -13.60
CA LEU A 5 2.46 7.05 -14.08
C LEU A 5 3.18 6.32 -12.93
N CYS A 6 3.60 7.07 -11.90
CA CYS A 6 4.21 6.50 -10.71
C CYS A 6 3.21 5.62 -9.94
N GLY A 7 1.94 6.01 -9.87
CA GLY A 7 0.88 5.19 -9.26
C GLY A 7 0.70 3.88 -10.01
N SER A 8 0.53 3.92 -11.34
CA SER A 8 0.38 2.70 -12.15
C SER A 8 1.60 1.77 -12.07
N LEU A 9 2.81 2.32 -12.05
CA LEU A 9 4.03 1.53 -11.89
C LEU A 9 4.09 0.88 -10.50
N CYS A 10 3.84 1.63 -9.43
CA CYS A 10 3.80 1.09 -8.07
C CYS A 10 2.75 -0.02 -7.95
N PHE A 11 1.57 0.18 -8.52
CA PHE A 11 0.50 -0.81 -8.57
C PHE A 11 0.93 -2.14 -9.22
N GLU A 12 1.53 -2.08 -10.41
CA GLU A 12 1.99 -3.30 -11.09
C GLU A 12 3.16 -3.97 -10.34
N MET A 13 4.09 -3.19 -9.77
CA MET A 13 5.15 -3.76 -8.94
C MET A 13 4.61 -4.43 -7.68
N LEU A 14 3.59 -3.86 -7.03
CA LEU A 14 2.93 -4.47 -5.87
C LEU A 14 2.22 -5.78 -6.22
N LYS A 15 1.63 -5.90 -7.41
CA LYS A 15 1.12 -7.19 -7.91
C LYS A 15 2.25 -8.20 -8.06
N CYS A 16 3.39 -7.78 -8.62
CA CYS A 16 4.57 -8.64 -8.76
C CYS A 16 5.14 -9.09 -7.40
N CYS A 17 5.06 -8.28 -6.34
CA CYS A 17 5.39 -8.68 -4.96
C CYS A 17 4.51 -9.83 -4.44
N ASN A 18 3.36 -10.10 -5.07
CA ASN A 18 2.50 -11.24 -4.72
C ASN A 18 2.71 -12.47 -5.65
N SER A 19 3.67 -12.41 -6.58
CA SER A 19 3.90 -13.49 -7.54
C SER A 19 4.30 -14.81 -6.85
N LYS A 20 3.89 -15.93 -7.46
CA LYS A 20 4.37 -17.26 -7.06
C LYS A 20 5.87 -17.43 -7.33
N LEU A 21 6.42 -16.69 -8.29
CA LEU A 21 7.84 -16.73 -8.65
C LEU A 21 8.67 -15.84 -7.73
N THR A 22 9.53 -16.45 -6.92
CA THR A 22 10.39 -15.75 -5.95
C THR A 22 11.31 -14.71 -6.62
N ASN A 23 11.90 -15.03 -7.78
CA ASN A 23 12.76 -14.10 -8.51
C ASN A 23 12.01 -12.82 -8.92
N LEU A 24 10.78 -12.95 -9.43
CA LEU A 24 9.97 -11.81 -9.80
C LEU A 24 9.62 -10.95 -8.56
N ARG A 25 9.37 -11.57 -7.41
CA ARG A 25 9.15 -10.83 -6.16
C ARG A 25 10.39 -10.03 -5.77
N HIS A 26 11.59 -10.61 -5.87
CA HIS A 26 12.84 -9.93 -5.52
C HIS A 26 13.10 -8.73 -6.42
N GLU A 27 12.97 -8.90 -7.74
CA GLU A 27 13.14 -7.81 -8.71
C GLU A 27 12.13 -6.68 -8.46
N ALA A 28 10.85 -7.01 -8.22
CA ALA A 28 9.83 -6.02 -7.91
C ALA A 28 10.14 -5.26 -6.59
N CYS A 29 10.60 -5.96 -5.56
CA CYS A 29 11.02 -5.34 -4.30
C CYS A 29 12.22 -4.41 -4.49
N ALA A 30 13.19 -4.81 -5.31
CA ALA A 30 14.37 -4.01 -5.61
C ALA A 30 13.99 -2.73 -6.39
N VAL A 31 13.11 -2.84 -7.39
CA VAL A 31 12.60 -1.70 -8.16
C VAL A 31 11.84 -0.72 -7.26
N LEU A 32 10.93 -1.22 -6.42
CA LEU A 32 10.19 -0.38 -5.46
C LEU A 32 11.13 0.32 -4.48
N TYR A 33 12.11 -0.41 -3.96
CA TYR A 33 13.15 0.13 -3.10
C TYR A 33 13.93 1.28 -3.76
N LEU A 34 14.46 1.05 -4.96
CA LEU A 34 15.23 2.03 -5.71
C LEU A 34 14.39 3.26 -6.06
N LEU A 35 13.12 3.06 -6.41
CA LEU A 35 12.18 4.16 -6.68
C LEU A 35 11.98 5.02 -5.42
N MET A 36 11.75 4.40 -4.27
CA MET A 36 11.61 5.13 -2.99
C MET A 36 12.90 5.89 -2.65
N ARG A 37 14.06 5.24 -2.76
CA ARG A 37 15.36 5.86 -2.49
C ARG A 37 15.62 7.05 -3.41
N SER A 38 15.43 6.87 -4.72
CA SER A 38 15.64 7.93 -5.71
C SER A 38 14.74 9.13 -5.46
N ASN A 39 13.47 8.89 -5.08
CA ASN A 39 12.56 9.97 -4.71
C ASN A 39 12.99 10.68 -3.42
N TYR A 40 13.46 9.95 -2.40
CA TYR A 40 13.96 10.54 -1.16
C TYR A 40 15.18 11.44 -1.40
N GLU A 41 16.09 11.01 -2.26
CA GLU A 41 17.25 11.80 -2.67
C GLU A 41 16.81 13.03 -3.49
N PHE A 42 15.87 12.86 -4.41
CA PHE A 42 15.32 13.95 -5.23
C PHE A 42 14.62 15.03 -4.40
N THR A 43 13.90 14.65 -3.35
CA THR A 43 13.26 15.60 -2.42
C THR A 43 14.24 16.23 -1.41
N ARG A 44 15.56 16.10 -1.63
CA ARG A 44 16.60 16.57 -0.71
C ARG A 44 16.42 16.04 0.71
N ARG A 45 15.96 14.80 0.84
CA ARG A 45 15.73 14.12 2.14
C ARG A 45 14.68 14.80 3.02
N GLN A 46 13.77 15.58 2.43
CA GLN A 46 12.62 16.20 3.11
C GLN A 46 11.45 15.22 3.29
N GLY A 47 11.59 13.98 2.83
CA GLY A 47 10.62 12.90 2.98
C GLY A 47 10.16 12.29 1.65
N ILE A 48 9.60 11.08 1.71
CA ILE A 48 9.08 10.31 0.57
C ILE A 48 7.56 10.41 0.40
N ASN A 49 6.96 11.48 0.92
CA ASN A 49 5.51 11.70 0.96
C ASN A 49 4.78 11.42 -0.37
N ARG A 50 5.36 11.80 -1.51
CA ARG A 50 4.71 11.59 -2.83
C ARG A 50 4.68 10.12 -3.25
N VAL A 51 5.77 9.37 -3.06
CA VAL A 51 5.80 7.93 -3.39
C VAL A 51 5.00 7.14 -2.38
N HIS A 52 5.10 7.48 -1.10
CA HIS A 52 4.29 6.89 -0.05
C HIS A 52 2.81 6.98 -0.34
N LEU A 53 2.34 8.18 -0.67
CA LEU A 53 0.95 8.40 -1.01
C LEU A 53 0.57 7.56 -2.24
N GLN A 54 1.41 7.52 -3.27
CA GLN A 54 1.08 6.73 -4.46
C GLN A 54 1.12 5.22 -4.26
N VAL A 55 2.03 4.70 -3.44
CA VAL A 55 2.07 3.29 -3.08
C VAL A 55 0.81 2.93 -2.29
N ILE A 56 0.40 3.75 -1.33
CA ILE A 56 -0.82 3.48 -0.55
C ILE A 56 -2.08 3.63 -1.41
N ILE A 57 -2.14 4.62 -2.33
CA ILE A 57 -3.20 4.75 -3.34
C ILE A 57 -3.25 3.51 -4.22
N SER A 58 -2.09 3.01 -4.67
CA SER A 58 -1.99 1.79 -5.48
C SER A 58 -2.48 0.56 -4.72
N VAL A 59 -2.08 0.39 -3.45
CA VAL A 59 -2.60 -0.68 -2.57
C VAL A 59 -4.10 -0.54 -2.39
N SER A 60 -4.60 0.68 -2.21
CA SER A 60 -6.03 0.96 -2.06
C SER A 60 -6.82 0.61 -3.34
N GLN A 61 -6.25 0.87 -4.52
CA GLN A 61 -6.86 0.46 -5.78
C GLN A 61 -6.85 -1.07 -5.97
N LEU A 62 -5.84 -1.78 -5.46
CA LEU A 62 -5.79 -3.25 -5.48
C LEU A 62 -6.89 -3.91 -4.64
N MET A 63 -7.45 -3.20 -3.66
CA MET A 63 -8.52 -3.73 -2.79
C MET A 63 -9.76 -4.16 -3.59
N GLY A 64 -10.07 -3.48 -4.70
CA GLY A 64 -11.23 -3.80 -5.55
C GLY A 64 -11.04 -4.96 -6.51
N ASP A 65 -9.80 -5.43 -6.71
CA ASP A 65 -9.45 -6.40 -7.76
C ASP A 65 -8.75 -7.67 -7.27
N VAL A 66 -8.24 -7.76 -6.03
CA VAL A 66 -7.42 -8.93 -5.63
C VAL A 66 -7.80 -9.55 -4.29
N ILE A 67 -8.53 -10.66 -4.43
CA ILE A 67 -8.57 -11.78 -3.49
C ILE A 67 -7.12 -12.24 -3.19
N GLY A 68 -6.64 -12.08 -1.95
CA GLY A 68 -5.48 -12.82 -1.44
C GLY A 68 -4.12 -12.12 -1.46
N LEU A 69 -4.06 -10.79 -1.41
CA LEU A 69 -2.79 -10.05 -1.20
C LEU A 69 -2.21 -10.20 0.21
N ASN A 70 -3.04 -10.35 1.25
CA ASN A 70 -2.57 -10.59 2.61
C ASN A 70 -2.12 -12.06 2.81
N ASN A 71 -1.07 -12.47 2.10
CA ASN A 71 -0.48 -13.80 2.23
C ASN A 71 1.02 -13.72 2.57
N SER A 72 1.60 -14.86 2.94
CA SER A 72 3.00 -14.95 3.38
C SER A 72 4.01 -14.44 2.34
N ARG A 73 3.74 -14.57 1.03
CA ARG A 73 4.65 -14.10 -0.04
C ARG A 73 4.72 -12.58 -0.11
N PHE A 74 3.57 -11.93 0.02
CA PHE A 74 3.53 -10.48 0.03
C PHE A 74 4.15 -9.92 1.32
N GLN A 75 3.88 -10.55 2.46
CA GLN A 75 4.51 -10.24 3.74
C GLN A 75 6.05 -10.36 3.67
N GLU A 76 6.56 -11.44 3.06
CA GLU A 76 7.99 -11.65 2.80
C GLU A 76 8.57 -10.53 1.91
N SER A 77 7.84 -10.15 0.86
CA SER A 77 8.24 -9.06 -0.04
C SER A 77 8.35 -7.71 0.69
N MET A 78 7.39 -7.39 1.55
CA MET A 78 7.45 -6.18 2.38
C MET A 78 8.63 -6.22 3.37
N ALA A 79 8.95 -7.40 3.93
CA ALA A 79 10.13 -7.57 4.77
C ALA A 79 11.43 -7.38 3.98
N LEU A 80 11.49 -7.91 2.75
CA LEU A 80 12.65 -7.75 1.86
C LEU A 80 12.92 -6.28 1.51
N ILE A 81 11.87 -5.50 1.22
CA ILE A 81 11.99 -4.05 1.00
C ILE A 81 12.59 -3.34 2.23
N ASN A 82 12.11 -3.67 3.43
CA ASN A 82 12.68 -3.13 4.67
C ASN A 82 14.15 -3.53 4.87
N ASN A 83 14.51 -4.76 4.47
CA ASN A 83 15.89 -5.24 4.53
C ASN A 83 16.79 -4.48 3.56
N TYR A 84 16.33 -4.16 2.34
CA TYR A 84 17.08 -3.33 1.40
C TYR A 84 17.34 -1.94 1.99
N ALA A 85 16.33 -1.29 2.57
CA ALA A 85 16.49 0.00 3.23
C ALA A 85 17.44 -0.05 4.43
N SER A 86 17.37 -1.10 5.24
CA SER A 86 18.21 -1.26 6.43
C SER A 86 19.66 -1.63 6.09
N SER A 87 19.89 -2.26 4.94
CA SER A 87 21.23 -2.67 4.49
C SER A 87 21.96 -1.55 3.72
N ASP A 88 21.23 -0.54 3.24
CA ASP A 88 21.83 0.58 2.52
C ASP A 88 22.47 1.59 3.49
N LYS A 89 23.78 1.45 3.66
CA LYS A 89 24.60 2.30 4.54
C LYS A 89 24.50 3.80 4.24
N ALA A 90 24.21 4.19 2.99
CA ALA A 90 24.05 5.60 2.65
C ALA A 90 22.73 6.17 3.17
N MET A 91 21.72 5.32 3.38
CA MET A 91 20.38 5.69 3.82
C MET A 91 20.14 5.46 5.31
N THR A 92 20.89 4.56 5.98
CA THR A 92 20.72 4.26 7.41
C THR A 92 20.96 5.43 8.35
N THR A 93 21.75 6.42 7.92
CA THR A 93 22.01 7.67 8.68
C THR A 93 20.94 8.73 8.44
N THR A 94 19.92 8.43 7.64
CA THR A 94 18.85 9.35 7.26
C THR A 94 17.49 8.91 7.82
N GLY A 95 16.45 9.73 7.66
CA GLY A 95 15.07 9.37 8.04
C GLY A 95 14.44 8.30 7.13
N PHE A 96 15.06 7.99 6.00
CA PHE A 96 14.52 7.10 4.96
C PHE A 96 14.09 5.73 5.48
N VAL A 97 14.92 5.09 6.31
CA VAL A 97 14.61 3.74 6.82
C VAL A 97 13.36 3.73 7.68
N SER A 98 13.15 4.78 8.49
CA SER A 98 11.92 4.90 9.28
C SER A 98 10.71 5.11 8.37
N GLU A 99 10.86 5.95 7.36
CA GLU A 99 9.80 6.24 6.40
C GLU A 99 9.36 4.99 5.62
N VAL A 100 10.30 4.18 5.11
CA VAL A 100 10.00 2.90 4.45
C VAL A 100 9.31 1.91 5.40
N ARG A 101 9.76 1.85 6.65
CA ARG A 101 9.14 1.00 7.68
C ARG A 101 7.71 1.44 8.00
N ASP A 102 7.47 2.74 8.09
CA ASP A 102 6.14 3.26 8.40
C ASP A 102 5.19 3.07 7.21
N LEU A 103 5.69 3.19 5.98
CA LEU A 103 4.93 2.83 4.78
C LEU A 103 4.53 1.36 4.76
N THR A 104 5.48 0.44 4.96
CA THR A 104 5.19 -1.00 4.93
C THR A 104 4.23 -1.41 6.04
N LYS A 105 4.31 -0.78 7.22
CA LYS A 105 3.30 -0.92 8.28
C LYS A 105 1.92 -0.45 7.81
N ARG A 106 1.82 0.75 7.24
CA ARG A 106 0.55 1.28 6.71
C ARG A 106 -0.05 0.33 5.69
N ILE A 107 0.72 -0.12 4.70
CA ILE A 107 0.30 -1.10 3.70
C ILE A 107 -0.26 -2.37 4.36
N ARG A 108 0.46 -2.91 5.36
CA ARG A 108 -0.01 -4.10 6.09
C ARG A 108 -1.32 -3.85 6.83
N THR A 109 -1.47 -2.70 7.48
CA THR A 109 -2.74 -2.30 8.12
C THR A 109 -3.87 -2.26 7.11
N VAL A 110 -3.65 -1.64 5.93
CA VAL A 110 -4.66 -1.61 4.85
C VAL A 110 -5.06 -3.02 4.44
N LEU A 111 -4.09 -3.90 4.23
CA LEU A 111 -4.34 -5.27 3.80
C LEU A 111 -5.08 -6.11 4.84
N VAL A 112 -4.74 -5.95 6.13
CA VAL A 112 -5.42 -6.65 7.23
C VAL A 112 -6.85 -6.14 7.36
N ALA A 113 -7.05 -4.81 7.40
CA ALA A 113 -8.38 -4.22 7.48
C ALA A 113 -9.25 -4.64 6.30
N THR A 114 -8.70 -4.67 5.09
CA THR A 114 -9.42 -5.13 3.88
C THR A 114 -9.81 -6.62 3.98
N ALA A 115 -8.93 -7.47 4.49
CA ALA A 115 -9.25 -8.89 4.71
C ALA A 115 -10.37 -9.06 5.74
N GLN A 116 -10.32 -8.31 6.84
CA GLN A 116 -11.34 -8.34 7.90
C GLN A 116 -12.69 -7.81 7.39
N MET A 117 -12.70 -6.69 6.66
CA MET A 117 -13.93 -6.14 6.06
C MET A 117 -14.63 -7.18 5.17
N ARG A 118 -13.85 -7.97 4.44
CA ARG A 118 -14.38 -9.04 3.60
C ARG A 118 -14.93 -10.22 4.40
N GLU A 119 -14.23 -10.65 5.44
CA GLU A 119 -14.70 -11.73 6.34
C GLU A 119 -16.03 -11.36 7.04
N HIS A 120 -16.24 -10.07 7.27
CA HIS A 120 -17.43 -9.50 7.90
C HIS A 120 -18.42 -8.86 6.91
N GLU A 121 -18.39 -9.21 5.61
CA GLU A 121 -19.33 -8.68 4.59
C GLU A 121 -20.82 -8.89 4.93
N ARG A 122 -21.13 -9.87 5.80
CA ARG A 122 -22.50 -10.19 6.24
C ARG A 122 -22.85 -9.60 7.62
N ASP A 123 -21.94 -8.83 8.21
CA ASP A 123 -22.10 -8.16 9.49
C ASP A 123 -21.95 -6.64 9.29
N PRO A 124 -23.04 -5.92 8.98
CA PRO A 124 -22.99 -4.51 8.62
C PRO A 124 -22.50 -3.61 9.76
N GLU A 125 -22.68 -4.02 11.02
CA GLU A 125 -22.23 -3.25 12.20
C GLU A 125 -20.71 -3.32 12.32
N MET A 126 -20.13 -4.53 12.24
CA MET A 126 -18.68 -4.74 12.24
C MET A 126 -18.00 -4.13 11.01
N LEU A 127 -18.65 -4.19 9.84
CA LEU A 127 -18.15 -3.58 8.61
C LEU A 127 -18.03 -2.05 8.78
N CYS A 128 -19.04 -1.40 9.35
CA CYS A 128 -19.03 0.04 9.62
C CYS A 128 -17.89 0.43 10.57
N ASP A 129 -17.69 -0.33 11.65
CA ASP A 129 -16.61 -0.07 12.62
C ASP A 129 -15.21 -0.26 12.02
N LEU A 130 -15.02 -1.29 11.20
CA LEU A 130 -13.76 -1.54 10.48
C LEU A 130 -13.47 -0.42 9.47
N GLN A 131 -14.49 0.00 8.74
CA GLN A 131 -14.42 1.13 7.80
C GLN A 131 -14.08 2.44 8.53
N HIS A 132 -14.71 2.69 9.67
CA HIS A 132 -14.44 3.86 10.51
C HIS A 132 -13.01 3.85 11.06
N SER A 133 -12.55 2.71 11.58
CA SER A 133 -11.19 2.52 12.10
C SER A 133 -10.13 2.75 11.02
N LEU A 134 -10.36 2.22 9.81
CA LEU A 134 -9.45 2.41 8.68
C LEU A 134 -9.45 3.88 8.20
N ALA A 135 -10.62 4.51 8.08
CA ALA A 135 -10.73 5.93 7.73
C ALA A 135 -10.12 6.86 8.79
N ALA A 136 -10.19 6.50 10.08
CA ALA A 136 -9.52 7.19 11.18
C ALA A 136 -8.00 7.02 11.10
N SER A 137 -7.50 5.83 10.72
CA SER A 137 -6.06 5.60 10.48
C SER A 137 -5.50 6.45 9.33
N TYR A 138 -6.36 6.83 8.38
CA TYR A 138 -6.05 7.78 7.30
C TYR A 138 -6.35 9.24 7.63
N ALA A 139 -6.83 9.58 8.83
CA ALA A 139 -7.16 10.97 9.19
C ALA A 139 -5.96 11.93 9.06
N ALA A 140 -4.74 11.40 9.17
CA ALA A 140 -3.50 12.15 8.95
C ALA A 140 -3.13 12.34 7.46
N THR A 141 -3.92 11.82 6.51
CA THR A 141 -3.64 11.88 5.07
C THR A 141 -4.94 11.91 4.25
N PRO A 142 -5.51 13.11 4.02
CA PRO A 142 -6.84 13.30 3.39
C PRO A 142 -6.99 12.60 2.03
N GLU A 143 -5.93 12.57 1.22
CA GLU A 143 -5.92 11.98 -0.11
C GLU A 143 -6.13 10.45 -0.07
N LEU A 144 -5.69 9.80 1.01
CA LEU A 144 -5.91 8.36 1.23
C LEU A 144 -7.37 8.07 1.54
N ARG A 145 -8.00 8.91 2.37
CA ARG A 145 -9.43 8.80 2.68
C ARG A 145 -10.27 8.90 1.41
N THR A 146 -9.99 9.87 0.55
CA THR A 146 -10.72 10.05 -0.72
C THR A 146 -10.56 8.86 -1.66
N THR A 147 -9.33 8.37 -1.84
CA THR A 147 -9.06 7.22 -2.71
C THR A 147 -9.74 5.96 -2.20
N TRP A 148 -9.70 5.74 -0.89
CA TRP A 148 -10.32 4.58 -0.26
C TRP A 148 -11.85 4.61 -0.37
N LEU A 149 -12.48 5.76 -0.12
CA LEU A 149 -13.92 5.95 -0.34
C LEU A 149 -14.32 5.73 -1.81
N GLN A 150 -13.50 6.18 -2.76
CA GLN A 150 -13.71 5.92 -4.19
C GLN A 150 -13.56 4.44 -4.55
N ALA A 151 -12.58 3.74 -3.97
CA ALA A 151 -12.37 2.31 -4.19
C ALA A 151 -13.55 1.49 -3.61
N MET A 152 -14.04 1.84 -2.42
CA MET A 152 -15.24 1.23 -1.84
C MET A 152 -16.48 1.52 -2.67
N SER A 153 -16.70 2.77 -3.10
CA SER A 153 -17.82 3.13 -3.97
C SER A 153 -17.83 2.27 -5.24
N LYS A 154 -16.68 2.07 -5.87
CA LYS A 154 -16.54 1.17 -7.02
C LYS A 154 -16.83 -0.29 -6.67
N HIS A 155 -16.42 -0.75 -5.48
CA HIS A 155 -16.68 -2.11 -5.01
C HIS A 155 -18.19 -2.36 -4.76
N HIS A 156 -18.87 -1.43 -4.08
CA HIS A 156 -20.32 -1.50 -3.84
C HIS A 156 -21.12 -1.47 -5.15
N VAL A 157 -20.75 -0.61 -6.09
CA VAL A 157 -21.36 -0.57 -7.44
C VAL A 157 -21.15 -1.89 -8.20
N LYS A 158 -19.98 -2.53 -8.06
CA LYS A 158 -19.65 -3.81 -8.72
C LYS A 158 -20.39 -5.01 -8.11
N ASN A 159 -20.71 -4.97 -6.83
CA ASN A 159 -21.46 -6.01 -6.13
C ASN A 159 -22.99 -5.82 -6.17
N GLY A 160 -23.48 -4.71 -6.71
CA GLY A 160 -24.91 -4.41 -6.78
C GLY A 160 -25.53 -3.96 -5.44
N ASP A 161 -24.70 -3.72 -4.42
CA ASP A 161 -25.11 -3.14 -3.14
C ASP A 161 -25.29 -1.64 -3.31
N LEU A 162 -26.41 -1.24 -3.93
CA LEU A 162 -26.83 0.14 -4.10
C LEU A 162 -27.56 0.71 -2.88
N SER A 163 -27.74 -0.07 -1.80
CA SER A 163 -28.49 0.37 -0.62
C SER A 163 -27.58 1.02 0.43
N GLU A 164 -27.49 2.34 0.38
CA GLU A 164 -28.22 3.15 1.38
C GLU A 164 -29.55 3.56 0.78
#